data_AF-A0A5A7QKB7-F1
#
_entry.id   AF-A0A5A7QKB7-F1
#
_cell.length_a   1.000
_cell.length_b   1.000
_cell.length_c   1.000
_cell.angle_alpha   90.00
_cell.angle_beta   90.00
_cell.angle_gamma   90.00
#
_symmetry.space_group_name_H-M   'P 1'
#
loop_
_entity.id
_entity.type
_entity.pdbx_description
1 polymer ?
#
loop_
_entity_poly.entity_id
_entity_poly.type
_entity_poly.pdbx_seq_one_letter_code
_entity_poly.pdbx_strand_id
1 'polypeptide(L)'
;MNPKFAGDRNSIGAMAKSSFKLEHPLERRQAESSRIREKYPDRVPVIVEKAGKSEIADIDKKKYLVPADLTVGQFVYVVRKRIKLSAEKAIFVFVNDMLPSTGE
;
A
#
# COMPACT_ATOMS: atom_id res chain seq x y z
N MET A 1 4.84 21.56 41.88
CA MET A 1 3.69 21.96 41.04
C MET A 1 4.18 22.03 39.59
N ASN A 2 3.61 21.14 38.76
CA ASN A 2 3.80 20.81 37.35
C ASN A 2 4.82 21.55 36.45
N PRO A 3 5.73 20.79 35.79
CA PRO A 3 6.14 21.07 34.42
C PRO A 3 5.05 20.54 33.46
N LYS A 4 4.63 21.33 32.48
CA LYS A 4 3.56 20.98 31.54
C LYS A 4 4.05 21.14 30.10
N PHE A 5 4.02 20.01 29.39
CA PHE A 5 4.03 19.86 27.93
C PHE A 5 5.38 20.03 27.21
N ALA A 6 6.32 19.15 27.52
CA ALA A 6 7.13 18.56 26.45
C ALA A 6 6.17 17.74 25.57
N GLY A 7 5.71 18.31 24.46
CA GLY A 7 4.94 17.58 23.47
C GLY A 7 5.81 16.49 22.87
N ASP A 8 5.44 15.24 23.12
CA ASP A 8 6.04 14.05 22.52
C ASP A 8 6.06 14.19 20.99
N ARG A 9 7.25 14.36 20.41
CA ARG A 9 7.49 14.30 18.95
C ARG A 9 7.39 12.87 18.41
N ASN A 10 6.59 12.00 19.03
CA ASN A 10 6.57 10.56 18.78
C ASN A 10 5.20 10.03 18.32
N SER A 11 4.47 10.83 17.55
CA SER A 11 3.17 10.44 16.97
C SER A 11 3.03 10.76 15.48
N ILE A 12 4.13 10.89 14.75
CA ILE A 12 4.10 10.77 13.29
C ILE A 12 4.06 9.28 12.93
N GLY A 13 2.84 8.79 12.68
CA GLY A 13 2.53 7.56 11.94
C GLY A 13 3.37 6.34 12.30
N ALA A 14 2.86 5.51 13.23
CA ALA A 14 3.35 4.15 13.35
C ALA A 14 3.41 3.52 11.95
N MET A 15 4.62 3.19 11.46
CA MET A 15 4.81 2.43 10.23
C MET A 15 3.74 1.34 10.22
N ALA A 16 2.79 1.41 9.29
CA ALA A 16 1.80 0.36 9.16
C ALA A 16 2.57 -0.94 9.02
N LYS A 17 2.53 -1.80 10.05
CA LYS A 17 3.30 -3.05 10.07
C LYS A 17 2.79 -3.90 8.91
N SER A 18 3.52 -3.90 7.80
CA SER A 18 3.19 -4.70 6.63
C SER A 18 3.32 -6.18 6.99
N SER A 19 2.20 -6.90 7.02
CA SER A 19 2.18 -8.34 7.30
C SER A 19 3.06 -9.07 6.29
N PHE A 20 3.02 -8.66 5.02
CA PHE A 20 3.88 -9.21 3.98
C PHE A 20 5.38 -9.10 4.31
N LYS A 21 5.84 -7.96 4.82
CA LYS A 21 7.26 -7.77 5.20
C LYS A 21 7.66 -8.58 6.44
N LEU A 22 6.72 -8.88 7.34
CA LEU A 22 6.95 -9.71 8.53
C LEU A 22 7.02 -11.21 8.16
N GLU A 23 6.14 -11.65 7.27
CA GLU A 23 6.08 -13.05 6.81
C GLU A 23 7.23 -13.42 5.86
N HIS A 24 7.75 -12.45 5.11
CA HIS A 24 8.75 -12.70 4.06
C HIS A 24 10.05 -11.92 4.36
N PRO A 25 11.17 -12.62 4.60
CA PRO A 25 12.48 -11.99 4.77
C PRO A 25 12.86 -11.10 3.59
N LEU A 26 13.67 -10.07 3.86
CA LEU A 26 14.07 -9.08 2.86
C LEU A 26 14.70 -9.72 1.62
N GLU A 27 15.63 -10.65 1.82
CA GLU A 27 16.35 -11.34 0.75
C GLU A 27 15.40 -12.07 -0.21
N ARG A 28 14.40 -12.79 0.33
CA ARG A 28 13.38 -13.47 -0.49
C ARG A 28 12.53 -12.49 -1.28
N ARG A 29 12.12 -11.38 -0.66
CA ARG A 29 11.33 -10.34 -1.34
C ARG A 29 12.12 -9.67 -2.47
N GLN A 30 13.40 -9.40 -2.26
CA GLN A 30 14.28 -8.81 -3.27
C GLN A 30 14.55 -9.77 -4.42
N ALA A 31 14.90 -11.03 -4.12
CA ALA A 31 15.14 -12.03 -5.17
C ALA A 31 13.88 -12.26 -6.03
N GLU A 32 12.70 -12.31 -5.41
CA GLU A 32 11.45 -12.45 -6.14
C GLU A 32 11.12 -11.22 -6.99
N SER A 33 11.24 -10.01 -6.43
CA SER A 33 10.92 -8.79 -7.18
C SER A 33 11.88 -8.59 -8.35
N SER A 34 13.18 -8.85 -8.19
CA SER A 34 14.17 -8.79 -9.27
C SER A 34 13.83 -9.77 -10.38
N ARG A 35 13.59 -11.05 -10.06
CA ARG A 35 13.22 -12.07 -11.05
C ARG A 35 11.94 -11.73 -11.82
N ILE A 36 10.94 -11.15 -11.15
CA ILE A 36 9.68 -10.75 -11.79
C ILE A 36 9.87 -9.53 -12.69
N ARG A 37 10.70 -8.56 -12.29
CA ARG A 37 11.04 -7.40 -13.13
C ARG A 37 11.87 -7.79 -14.36
N GLU A 38 12.77 -8.76 -14.24
CA GLU A 38 13.50 -9.32 -15.39
C GLU A 38 12.54 -10.03 -16.37
N LYS A 39 11.58 -10.80 -15.85
CA LYS A 39 10.60 -11.51 -16.68
C LYS A 39 9.57 -10.59 -17.35
N TYR A 40 9.21 -9.50 -16.68
CA TYR A 40 8.20 -8.54 -17.14
C TYR A 40 8.72 -7.10 -16.95
N PRO A 41 9.60 -6.61 -17.86
CA PRO A 41 10.29 -5.33 -17.68
C PRO A 41 9.35 -4.13 -17.63
N ASP A 42 8.24 -4.17 -18.36
CA ASP A 42 7.25 -3.09 -18.42
C ASP A 42 6.23 -3.14 -17.27
N ARG A 43 6.50 -3.94 -16.23
CA ARG A 43 5.59 -4.11 -15.09
C ARG A 43 6.28 -3.94 -13.75
N VAL A 44 5.54 -3.36 -12.81
CA VAL A 44 5.96 -3.07 -11.46
C VAL A 44 5.25 -4.02 -10.48
N PRO A 45 5.98 -4.82 -9.68
CA PRO A 45 5.39 -5.63 -8.63
C PRO A 45 4.97 -4.73 -7.45
N VAL A 46 3.68 -4.73 -7.12
CA VAL A 46 3.09 -3.90 -6.05
C VAL A 46 2.44 -4.81 -5.01
N ILE A 47 2.71 -4.53 -3.72
CA ILE A 47 2.04 -5.18 -2.59
C ILE A 47 0.98 -4.23 -2.05
N VAL A 48 -0.26 -4.69 -1.95
CA VAL A 48 -1.39 -3.93 -1.41
C VAL A 48 -1.92 -4.64 -0.18
N GLU A 49 -2.01 -3.91 0.92
CA GLU A 49 -2.55 -4.40 2.19
C GLU A 49 -3.60 -3.43 2.72
N LYS A 50 -4.62 -3.99 3.37
CA LYS A 50 -5.64 -3.21 4.07
C LYS A 50 -5.02 -2.59 5.32
N ALA A 51 -5.27 -1.30 5.54
CA ALA A 51 -4.89 -0.64 6.78
C ALA A 51 -5.68 -1.22 7.97
N GLY A 52 -5.02 -1.46 9.10
CA GLY A 52 -5.63 -2.15 10.24
C GLY A 52 -6.84 -1.44 10.89
N LYS A 53 -7.04 -0.13 10.61
CA LYS A 53 -8.19 0.66 11.09
C LYS A 53 -9.29 0.83 10.05
N SER A 54 -9.24 0.11 8.93
CA SER A 54 -10.17 0.28 7.82
C SER A 54 -11.33 -0.70 7.89
N GLU A 55 -12.54 -0.20 7.60
CA GLU A 55 -13.77 -1.00 7.50
C GLU A 55 -14.00 -1.63 6.12
N ILE A 56 -13.03 -1.51 5.20
CA ILE A 56 -13.12 -2.14 3.87
C ILE A 56 -12.98 -3.66 3.98
N ALA A 57 -13.54 -4.38 2.99
CA ALA A 57 -13.34 -5.82 2.88
C ALA A 57 -11.85 -6.17 2.72
N ASP A 58 -11.47 -7.36 3.17
CA ASP A 58 -10.10 -7.84 3.05
C ASP A 58 -9.72 -8.08 1.58
N ILE A 59 -8.44 -7.86 1.28
CA ILE A 59 -7.90 -8.00 -0.08
C ILE A 59 -7.43 -9.44 -0.25
N ASP A 60 -8.07 -10.18 -1.15
CA ASP A 60 -7.79 -11.58 -1.44
C ASP A 60 -6.40 -11.79 -2.08
N LYS A 61 -6.04 -10.93 -3.03
CA LYS A 61 -4.73 -10.93 -3.70
C LYS A 61 -3.98 -9.67 -3.33
N LYS A 62 -2.93 -9.82 -2.51
CA LYS A 62 -2.07 -8.70 -2.10
C LYS A 62 -0.98 -8.36 -3.12
N LYS A 63 -0.61 -9.29 -4.00
CA LYS A 63 0.48 -9.14 -4.98
C LYS A 63 -0.08 -8.80 -6.35
N TYR A 64 0.28 -7.63 -6.86
CA TYR A 64 -0.13 -7.11 -8.18
C TYR A 64 1.10 -6.94 -9.07
N LEU A 65 0.90 -7.12 -10.37
CA LEU A 65 1.91 -6.83 -11.38
C LEU A 65 1.33 -5.76 -12.31
N VAL A 66 1.67 -4.52 -12.01
CA VAL A 66 1.02 -3.31 -12.56
C VAL A 66 1.78 -2.85 -13.79
N PRO A 67 1.13 -2.58 -14.93
CA PRO A 67 1.80 -1.95 -16.09
C PRO A 67 2.42 -0.60 -15.70
N ALA A 68 3.60 -0.28 -16.23
CA ALA A 68 4.33 0.94 -15.89
C ALA A 68 3.63 2.23 -16.35
N ASP A 69 2.75 2.13 -17.35
CA ASP A 69 1.93 3.21 -17.91
C ASP A 69 0.59 3.42 -17.16
N LEU A 70 0.26 2.54 -16.23
CA LEU A 70 -1.00 2.59 -15.51
C LEU A 70 -0.96 3.65 -14.40
N THR A 71 -1.87 4.61 -14.45
CA THR A 71 -1.90 5.71 -13.48
C THR A 71 -2.34 5.23 -12.09
N VAL A 72 -1.99 5.99 -11.06
CA VAL A 72 -2.44 5.71 -9.68
C VAL A 72 -3.96 5.65 -9.60
N GLY A 73 -4.67 6.57 -10.26
CA GLY A 73 -6.14 6.58 -10.28
C GLY A 73 -6.74 5.32 -10.92
N GLN A 74 -6.17 4.85 -12.03
CA GLN A 74 -6.57 3.59 -12.66
C GLN A 74 -6.30 2.40 -11.74
N PHE A 75 -5.15 2.38 -11.04
CA PHE A 75 -4.82 1.31 -10.12
C PHE A 75 -5.79 1.26 -8.93
N VAL A 76 -6.11 2.41 -8.35
CA VAL A 76 -7.12 2.54 -7.28
C VAL A 76 -8.47 1.99 -7.75
N TYR A 77 -8.85 2.26 -8.99
CA TYR A 77 -10.09 1.71 -9.56
C TYR A 77 -10.06 0.18 -9.70
N VAL A 78 -8.92 -0.40 -10.10
CA VAL A 78 -8.74 -1.86 -10.14
C VAL A 78 -8.88 -2.47 -8.75
N VAL A 79 -8.24 -1.87 -7.74
CA VAL A 79 -8.36 -2.33 -6.34
C VAL A 79 -9.80 -2.21 -5.85
N ARG A 80 -10.48 -1.09 -6.11
CA ARG A 80 -11.89 -0.87 -5.75
C ARG A 80 -12.80 -1.97 -6.30
N LYS A 81 -12.63 -2.33 -7.58
CA LYS A 81 -13.37 -3.45 -8.20
C LYS A 81 -13.07 -4.78 -7.53
N ARG A 82 -11.81 -5.02 -7.14
CA ARG A 82 -11.39 -6.29 -6.51
C ARG A 82 -12.07 -6.51 -5.17
N ILE A 83 -12.11 -5.48 -4.33
CA ILE A 83 -12.77 -5.53 -3.01
C ILE A 83 -14.29 -5.30 -3.07
N LYS A 84 -14.86 -5.17 -4.28
CA LYS A 84 -16.29 -4.92 -4.53
C LYS A 84 -16.83 -3.72 -3.73
N LEU A 85 -16.04 -2.67 -3.60
CA LEU A 85 -16.42 -1.49 -2.83
C LEU A 85 -17.42 -0.64 -3.63
N SER A 86 -18.56 -0.31 -2.99
CA SER A 86 -19.59 0.57 -3.58
C SER A 86 -19.01 1.92 -4.00
N ALA A 87 -19.57 2.52 -5.04
CA ALA A 87 -19.19 3.84 -5.54
C ALA A 87 -19.31 4.93 -4.47
N GLU A 88 -20.27 4.78 -3.55
CA GLU A 88 -20.59 5.71 -2.46
C GLU A 88 -19.54 5.72 -1.34
N LYS A 89 -18.71 4.68 -1.24
CA LYS A 89 -17.68 4.56 -0.19
C LYS A 89 -16.34 5.07 -0.71
N ALA A 90 -15.72 6.00 0.03
CA ALA A 90 -14.39 6.49 -0.29
C ALA A 90 -13.32 5.38 -0.14
N ILE A 91 -12.29 5.44 -0.98
CA ILE A 91 -11.08 4.62 -0.88
C ILE A 91 -9.87 5.54 -0.92
N PHE A 92 -8.93 5.32 -0.02
CA PHE A 92 -7.66 6.04 0.05
C PHE A 92 -6.51 5.04 0.00
N VAL A 93 -5.50 5.35 -0.80
CA VAL A 93 -4.26 4.57 -0.88
C VAL A 93 -3.12 5.41 -0.35
N PHE A 94 -2.18 4.77 0.35
CA PHE A 94 -1.04 5.44 0.97
C PHE A 94 0.24 4.76 0.51
N VAL A 95 1.23 5.56 0.14
CA VAL A 95 2.60 5.13 -0.15
C VAL A 95 3.51 5.92 0.77
N ASN A 96 4.25 5.24 1.65
CA ASN A 96 5.05 5.89 2.70
C ASN A 96 4.21 6.90 3.52
N ASP A 97 3.02 6.50 3.94
CA ASP A 97 2.06 7.31 4.71
C ASP A 97 1.57 8.61 4.03
N MET A 98 1.90 8.80 2.75
CA MET A 98 1.41 9.91 1.93
C MET A 98 0.37 9.45 0.91
N LEU A 99 -0.63 10.29 0.65
CA LEU A 99 -1.52 10.11 -0.48
C LEU A 99 -0.72 10.38 -1.76
N PRO A 100 -0.52 9.38 -2.64
CA PRO A 100 0.13 9.62 -3.91
C PRO A 100 -0.71 10.60 -4.74
N SER A 101 -0.06 11.47 -5.53
CA SER A 101 -0.79 12.34 -6.46
C SER A 101 -1.62 11.46 -7.41
N THR A 102 -2.93 11.68 -7.44
CA THR A 102 -3.84 10.96 -8.33
C THR A 102 -3.96 11.61 -9.71
N GLY A 103 -3.18 12.66 -10.00
CA GLY A 103 -3.15 13.34 -11.31
C GLY A 103 -1.74 13.68 -11.75
N GLU A 104 -1.42 13.28 -12.99
CA GLU A 104 -1.40 14.19 -14.15
C GLU A 104 -2.19 13.56 -15.29
#